data_AF-A0A6M1SPI1-F1
#
_entry.id   AF-A0A6M1SPI1-F1
#
_cell.length_a   1.000
_cell.length_b   1.000
_cell.length_c   1.000
_cell.angle_alpha   90.00
_cell.angle_beta   90.00
_cell.angle_gamma   90.00
#
_symmetry.space_group_name_H-M   'P 1'
#
loop_
_entity.id
_entity.type
_entity.pdbx_description
1 polymer ?
#
loop_
_entity_poly.entity_id
_entity_poly.type
_entity_poly.pdbx_seq_one_letter_code
_entity_poly.pdbx_strand_id
1 'polypeptide(L)'
;MAGHYDLIYRAAFRWCGNRSDAEDIAQDVCVKLGSAIAGFDGRSAFSSWVYRITLNAVRDFQRASNRRGRHAEAFADVSTGDQAAEQEASATNRQLWDAVRRLPEKQRDAVLLVYAEELSHAEAATIMGIKEATVGFHVHEARKTLRGLL
;
A
#
# COMPACT_ATOMS: atom_id res chain seq x y z
N MET A 1 -16.54 10.73 10.45
CA MET A 1 -15.92 9.75 9.53
C MET A 1 -14.96 10.37 8.51
N ALA A 2 -15.24 11.54 7.90
CA ALA A 2 -14.45 12.11 6.80
C ALA A 2 -12.91 12.03 6.93
N GLY A 3 -12.33 12.42 8.08
CA GLY A 3 -10.86 12.37 8.27
C GLY A 3 -10.23 10.98 8.24
N HIS A 4 -11.00 9.91 8.51
CA HIS A 4 -10.51 8.54 8.36
C HIS A 4 -10.53 8.07 6.90
N TYR A 5 -11.55 8.46 6.13
CA TYR A 5 -11.64 8.14 4.70
C TYR A 5 -10.43 8.71 3.94
N ASP A 6 -10.05 9.97 4.20
CA ASP A 6 -8.89 10.60 3.56
C ASP A 6 -7.57 9.87 3.89
N LEU A 7 -7.35 9.49 5.15
CA LEU A 7 -6.19 8.69 5.55
C LEU A 7 -6.17 7.31 4.84
N ILE A 8 -7.31 6.62 4.78
CA ILE A 8 -7.43 5.32 4.10
C ILE A 8 -7.19 5.46 2.60
N TYR A 9 -7.77 6.49 1.96
CA TYR A 9 -7.63 6.77 0.54
C TYR A 9 -6.18 7.10 0.16
N ARG A 10 -5.51 8.00 0.90
CA ARG A 10 -4.10 8.33 0.67
C ARG A 10 -3.18 7.11 0.82
N ALA A 11 -3.43 6.29 1.84
CA ALA A 11 -2.73 5.03 2.03
C ALA A 11 -2.98 4.07 0.84
N ALA A 12 -4.24 3.79 0.49
CA ALA A 12 -4.55 2.93 -0.65
C ALA A 12 -3.94 3.43 -1.97
N PHE A 13 -3.94 4.75 -2.20
CA PHE A 13 -3.34 5.38 -3.38
C PHE A 13 -1.83 5.17 -3.47
N ARG A 14 -1.08 5.26 -2.36
CA ARG A 14 0.37 4.99 -2.38
C ARG A 14 0.69 3.56 -2.86
N TRP A 15 -0.12 2.59 -2.48
CA TRP A 15 0.05 1.18 -2.88
C TRP A 15 -0.44 0.85 -4.30
N CYS A 16 -1.53 1.46 -4.76
CA CYS A 16 -2.11 1.16 -6.08
C CYS A 16 -1.58 2.06 -7.19
N GLY A 17 -1.26 3.33 -6.90
CA GLY A 17 -0.88 4.34 -7.89
C GLY A 17 -2.03 4.84 -8.78
N ASN A 18 -3.22 4.26 -8.65
CA ASN A 18 -4.44 4.61 -9.37
C ASN A 18 -5.49 5.16 -8.39
N ARG A 19 -6.14 6.26 -8.79
CA ARG A 19 -7.22 6.89 -8.02
C ARG A 19 -8.47 6.01 -7.89
N SER A 20 -8.90 5.36 -8.98
CA SER A 20 -10.13 4.53 -8.95
C SER A 20 -9.99 3.36 -7.98
N ASP A 21 -8.87 2.64 -8.07
CA ASP A 21 -8.59 1.52 -7.16
C ASP A 21 -8.50 1.98 -5.69
N ALA A 22 -7.95 3.17 -5.45
CA ALA A 22 -7.83 3.74 -4.12
C ALA A 22 -9.20 4.18 -3.54
N GLU A 23 -10.10 4.72 -4.37
CA GLU A 23 -11.47 5.05 -3.97
C GLU A 23 -12.27 3.77 -3.65
N ASP A 24 -12.19 2.74 -4.50
CA ASP A 24 -12.84 1.44 -4.27
C ASP A 24 -12.37 0.77 -2.97
N ILE A 25 -11.05 0.72 -2.76
CA ILE A 25 -10.45 0.15 -1.53
C ILE A 25 -10.86 0.98 -0.31
N ALA A 26 -10.88 2.31 -0.41
CA ALA A 26 -11.26 3.15 0.73
C ALA A 26 -12.72 2.97 1.14
N GLN A 27 -13.63 2.77 0.18
CA GLN A 27 -15.03 2.45 0.45
C GLN A 27 -15.18 1.09 1.14
N ASP A 28 -14.55 0.04 0.61
CA ASP A 28 -14.56 -1.31 1.21
C ASP A 28 -13.98 -1.32 2.64
N VAL A 29 -12.86 -0.61 2.87
CA VAL A 29 -12.28 -0.46 4.20
C VAL A 29 -13.22 0.30 5.14
N CYS A 30 -13.89 1.38 4.70
CA CYS A 30 -14.86 2.09 5.53
C CYS A 30 -16.06 1.21 5.93
N VAL A 31 -16.56 0.37 5.02
CA VAL A 31 -17.62 -0.62 5.33
C VAL A 31 -17.10 -1.65 6.35
N LYS A 32 -15.90 -2.19 6.14
CA LYS A 32 -15.25 -3.15 7.06
C LYS A 32 -14.96 -2.56 8.44
N LEU A 33 -14.58 -1.28 8.53
CA LEU A 33 -14.33 -0.60 9.80
C LEU A 33 -15.58 -0.50 10.66
N GLY A 34 -16.75 -0.26 10.05
CA GLY A 34 -18.03 -0.17 10.77
C GLY A 34 -18.39 -1.44 11.54
N SER A 35 -18.05 -2.63 11.01
CA SER A 35 -18.26 -3.91 11.70
C SER A 35 -17.06 -4.36 12.53
N ALA A 36 -15.83 -4.08 12.09
CA ALA A 36 -14.61 -4.52 12.76
C ALA A 36 -14.30 -3.75 14.06
N ILE A 37 -14.80 -2.51 14.22
CA ILE A 37 -14.43 -1.64 15.36
C ILE A 37 -14.87 -2.19 16.72
N ALA A 38 -15.91 -3.02 16.77
CA ALA A 38 -16.30 -3.74 17.99
C ALA A 38 -15.23 -4.74 18.48
N GLY A 39 -14.31 -5.16 17.60
CA GLY A 39 -13.17 -6.02 17.92
C GLY A 39 -11.85 -5.28 18.14
N PHE A 40 -11.84 -3.93 18.15
CA PHE A 40 -10.64 -3.16 18.47
C PHE A 40 -10.38 -3.16 19.98
N ASP A 41 -9.25 -3.74 20.38
CA ASP A 41 -8.90 -4.03 21.78
C ASP A 41 -7.90 -3.05 22.41
N GLY A 42 -7.51 -1.99 21.69
CA GLY A 42 -6.57 -0.99 22.17
C GLY A 42 -5.09 -1.43 22.28
N ARG A 43 -4.72 -2.65 21.84
CA ARG A 43 -3.31 -3.14 21.91
C ARG A 43 -2.35 -2.45 20.94
N SER A 44 -2.85 -1.61 20.03
CA SER A 44 -2.06 -0.71 19.18
C SER A 44 -2.78 0.61 19.01
N ALA A 45 -2.10 1.65 18.51
CA ALA A 45 -2.76 2.87 18.08
C ALA A 45 -3.87 2.56 17.04
N PHE A 46 -4.96 3.32 17.08
CA PHE A 46 -6.09 3.14 16.16
C PHE A 46 -5.67 3.34 14.70
N SER A 47 -4.78 4.29 14.43
CA SER A 47 -4.16 4.50 13.12
C SER A 47 -3.44 3.24 12.60
N SER A 48 -2.62 2.59 13.43
CA SER A 48 -1.92 1.33 13.07
C SER A 48 -2.90 0.19 12.78
N TRP A 49 -4.04 0.14 13.48
CA TRP A 49 -5.09 -0.83 13.24
C TRP A 49 -5.84 -0.56 11.92
N VAL A 50 -6.18 0.70 11.63
CA VAL A 50 -6.74 1.14 10.34
C VAL A 50 -5.76 0.80 9.20
N TYR A 51 -4.48 1.15 9.31
CA TYR A 51 -3.45 0.80 8.32
C TYR A 51 -3.40 -0.71 8.04
N ARG A 52 -3.54 -1.56 9.07
CA ARG A 52 -3.56 -3.02 8.90
C ARG A 52 -4.78 -3.49 8.09
N ILE A 53 -5.95 -2.89 8.32
CA ILE A 53 -7.17 -3.20 7.56
C ILE A 53 -7.03 -2.71 6.11
N THR A 54 -6.58 -1.47 5.90
CA THR A 54 -6.32 -0.91 4.57
C THR A 54 -5.33 -1.76 3.79
N LEU A 55 -4.21 -2.15 4.41
CA LEU A 55 -3.17 -2.95 3.77
C LEU A 55 -3.67 -4.34 3.37
N ASN A 56 -4.53 -4.96 4.20
CA ASN A 56 -5.16 -6.23 3.83
C ASN A 56 -6.14 -6.06 2.66
N ALA A 57 -6.97 -5.01 2.65
CA ALA A 57 -7.87 -4.71 1.53
C ALA A 57 -7.10 -4.43 0.21
N VAL A 58 -6.00 -3.67 0.27
CA VAL A 58 -5.06 -3.47 -0.86
C VAL A 58 -4.53 -4.80 -1.38
N ARG A 59 -4.03 -5.66 -0.50
CA ARG A 59 -3.49 -6.98 -0.90
C ARG A 59 -4.56 -7.86 -1.52
N ASP A 60 -5.77 -7.87 -0.97
CA ASP A 60 -6.87 -8.67 -1.50
C ASP A 60 -7.36 -8.14 -2.85
N PHE A 61 -7.44 -6.81 -3.02
CA PHE A 61 -7.70 -6.16 -4.30
C PHE A 61 -6.65 -6.52 -5.35
N GLN A 62 -5.36 -6.40 -5.01
CA GLN A 62 -4.26 -6.75 -5.93
C GLN A 62 -4.25 -8.24 -6.29
N ARG A 63 -4.53 -9.14 -5.33
CA ARG A 63 -4.67 -10.58 -5.59
C ARG A 63 -5.89 -10.87 -6.48
N ALA A 64 -7.01 -10.19 -6.28
CA ALA A 64 -8.19 -10.31 -7.14
C ALA A 64 -7.94 -9.74 -8.54
N SER A 65 -7.21 -8.62 -8.64
CA SER A 65 -6.78 -8.04 -9.92
C SER A 65 -5.85 -8.99 -10.66
N ASN A 66 -4.81 -9.54 -10.02
CA ASN A 66 -3.92 -10.53 -10.63
C ASN A 66 -4.67 -11.81 -11.09
N ARG A 67 -5.64 -12.31 -10.31
CA ARG A 67 -6.48 -13.43 -10.76
C ARG A 67 -7.28 -13.08 -12.02
N ARG A 68 -7.88 -11.87 -12.10
CA ARG A 68 -8.59 -11.39 -13.30
C ARG A 68 -7.63 -11.14 -14.47
N GLY A 69 -6.47 -10.55 -14.21
CA GLY A 69 -5.41 -10.30 -15.18
C GLY A 69 -4.93 -11.58 -15.85
N ARG A 70 -4.71 -12.67 -15.10
CA ARG A 70 -4.36 -13.98 -15.66
C ARG A 70 -5.47 -14.65 -16.49
N HIS A 71 -6.71 -14.15 -16.44
CA HIS A 71 -7.77 -14.48 -17.40
C HIS A 71 -7.85 -13.47 -18.56
N ALA A 72 -7.46 -12.22 -18.34
CA ALA A 72 -7.45 -11.13 -19.33
C ALA A 72 -6.16 -11.05 -20.16
N GLU A 73 -5.07 -11.76 -19.81
CA GLU A 73 -3.84 -11.88 -20.60
C GLU A 73 -4.06 -12.59 -21.95
N ALA A 74 -5.26 -13.14 -22.20
CA ALA A 74 -5.73 -13.54 -23.52
C ALA A 74 -6.12 -12.34 -24.44
N PHE A 75 -6.33 -11.15 -23.87
CA PHE A 75 -6.79 -9.92 -24.54
C PHE A 75 -6.19 -8.65 -23.90
N ALA A 76 -4.89 -8.46 -24.14
CA ALA A 76 -4.15 -7.20 -24.29
C ALA A 76 -4.29 -6.02 -23.29
N ASP A 77 -3.09 -5.57 -22.90
CA ASP A 77 -2.63 -4.19 -22.68
C ASP A 77 -2.76 -3.51 -21.30
N VAL A 78 -1.74 -2.70 -21.00
CA VAL A 78 -1.40 -2.15 -19.69
C VAL A 78 -1.91 -0.72 -19.56
N SER A 79 -2.95 -0.52 -18.74
CA SER A 79 -3.42 0.82 -18.40
C SER A 79 -2.38 1.59 -17.57
N THR A 80 -1.66 2.49 -18.22
CA THR A 80 -0.92 3.58 -17.56
C THR A 80 -1.90 4.65 -17.09
N GLY A 81 -2.11 4.75 -15.77
CA GLY A 81 -3.03 5.72 -15.15
C GLY A 81 -2.44 7.13 -15.02
N ASP A 82 -3.31 8.14 -15.13
CA ASP A 82 -3.01 9.58 -15.18
C ASP A 82 -4.06 10.30 -14.27
N GLN A 83 -3.87 11.45 -13.61
CA GLN A 83 -2.91 12.55 -13.80
C GLN A 83 -2.31 13.10 -12.48
N ALA A 84 -1.22 13.86 -12.65
CA ALA A 84 -0.89 15.08 -11.91
C ALA A 84 -0.93 15.10 -10.36
N ALA A 85 0.25 14.94 -9.75
CA ALA A 85 0.63 15.67 -8.55
C ALA A 85 2.09 16.14 -8.68
N GLU A 86 2.27 17.48 -8.66
CA GLU A 86 3.53 18.24 -8.62
C GLU A 86 4.52 18.09 -9.80
N GLN A 87 5.14 19.20 -10.18
CA GLN A 87 5.89 19.36 -11.44
C GLN A 87 7.37 18.95 -11.31
N GLU A 88 7.91 18.29 -12.34
CA GLU A 88 9.34 18.07 -12.66
C GLU A 88 10.26 17.34 -11.66
N ALA A 89 10.26 17.65 -10.36
CA ALA A 89 10.87 16.77 -9.36
C ALA A 89 10.17 15.38 -9.30
N SER A 90 8.98 15.29 -9.88
CA SER A 90 8.08 14.14 -9.81
C SER A 90 8.29 13.07 -10.87
N ALA A 91 9.11 13.27 -11.93
CA ALA A 91 9.31 12.23 -12.95
C ALA A 91 10.10 11.04 -12.37
N THR A 92 11.29 11.31 -11.84
CA THR A 92 12.14 10.32 -11.15
C THR A 92 11.46 9.76 -9.90
N ASN A 93 10.72 10.60 -9.17
CA ASN A 93 9.99 10.20 -7.96
C ASN A 93 8.82 9.24 -8.31
N ARG A 94 8.07 9.50 -9.39
CA ARG A 94 7.05 8.56 -9.91
C ARG A 94 7.66 7.24 -10.35
N GLN A 95 8.73 7.27 -11.15
CA GLN A 95 9.45 6.04 -11.58
C GLN A 95 9.93 5.22 -10.38
N LEU A 96 10.45 5.86 -9.33
CA LEU A 96 10.82 5.20 -8.09
C LEU A 96 9.62 4.54 -7.40
N TRP A 97 8.50 5.25 -7.21
CA TRP A 97 7.32 4.66 -6.58
C TRP A 97 6.64 3.58 -7.42
N ASP A 98 6.70 3.65 -8.75
CA ASP A 98 6.27 2.58 -9.64
C ASP A 98 7.16 1.34 -9.54
N ALA A 99 8.48 1.52 -9.44
CA ALA A 99 9.41 0.44 -9.15
C ALA A 99 9.15 -0.16 -7.76
N VAL A 100 8.86 0.66 -6.73
CA VAL A 100 8.44 0.20 -5.39
C VAL A 100 7.15 -0.62 -5.45
N ARG A 101 6.13 -0.17 -6.21
CA ARG A 101 4.86 -0.89 -6.36
C ARG A 101 5.02 -2.29 -6.98
N ARG A 102 6.06 -2.48 -7.81
CA ARG A 102 6.43 -3.76 -8.45
C ARG A 102 7.26 -4.71 -7.55
N LEU A 103 7.70 -4.26 -6.37
CA LEU A 103 8.43 -5.12 -5.44
C LEU A 103 7.54 -6.24 -4.86
N PRO A 104 8.13 -7.37 -4.42
CA PRO A 104 7.42 -8.39 -3.65
C PRO A 104 6.64 -7.80 -2.46
N GLU A 105 5.42 -8.30 -2.20
CA GLU A 105 4.44 -7.76 -1.24
C GLU A 105 5.09 -7.21 0.05
N LYS A 106 5.84 -8.04 0.78
CA LYS A 106 6.48 -7.64 2.05
C LYS A 106 7.58 -6.58 1.91
N GLN A 107 8.31 -6.55 0.80
CA GLN A 107 9.35 -5.54 0.53
C GLN A 107 8.72 -4.18 0.24
N ARG A 108 7.71 -4.16 -0.65
CA ARG A 108 6.92 -2.97 -0.96
C ARG A 108 6.27 -2.39 0.29
N ASP A 109 5.58 -3.23 1.05
CA ASP A 109 4.82 -2.79 2.22
C ASP A 109 5.74 -2.18 3.29
N ALA A 110 6.91 -2.78 3.53
CA ALA A 110 7.92 -2.23 4.43
C ALA A 110 8.47 -0.87 3.96
N VAL A 111 8.73 -0.72 2.66
CA VAL A 111 9.21 0.56 2.09
C VAL A 111 8.14 1.64 2.16
N LEU A 112 6.89 1.35 1.81
CA LEU A 112 5.81 2.33 1.84
C LEU A 112 5.51 2.79 3.28
N LEU A 113 5.45 1.86 4.25
CA LEU A 113 5.25 2.23 5.65
C LEU A 113 6.40 3.08 6.22
N VAL A 114 7.66 2.73 5.93
CA VAL A 114 8.81 3.45 6.50
C VAL A 114 9.12 4.78 5.80
N TYR A 115 9.04 4.83 4.47
CA TYR A 115 9.47 6.00 3.69
C TYR A 115 8.34 6.87 3.14
N ALA A 116 7.13 6.33 2.97
CA ALA A 116 6.01 7.08 2.43
C ALA A 116 4.99 7.50 3.50
N GLU A 117 4.80 6.68 4.54
CA GLU A 117 4.02 7.01 5.74
C GLU A 117 4.90 7.48 6.93
N GLU A 118 6.23 7.55 6.75
CA GLU A 118 7.22 8.03 7.73
C GLU A 118 7.21 7.29 9.09
N LEU A 119 6.75 6.03 9.11
CA LEU A 119 6.63 5.24 10.33
C LEU A 119 7.95 4.61 10.77
N SER A 120 8.11 4.46 12.09
CA SER A 120 9.23 3.70 12.65
C SER A 120 9.16 2.22 12.26
N HIS A 121 10.30 1.52 12.37
CA HIS A 121 10.35 0.08 12.08
C HIS A 121 9.46 -0.72 13.05
N ALA A 122 9.31 -0.28 14.31
CA ALA A 122 8.42 -0.87 15.31
C ALA A 122 6.91 -0.69 14.97
N GLU A 123 6.52 0.48 14.47
CA GLU A 123 5.15 0.73 14.01
C GLU A 123 4.82 -0.07 12.74
N ALA A 124 5.73 -0.04 11.76
CA ALA A 124 5.62 -0.86 10.56
C ALA A 124 5.53 -2.36 10.88
N ALA A 125 6.31 -2.85 11.84
CA ALA A 125 6.25 -4.23 12.33
C ALA A 125 4.88 -4.57 12.94
N THR A 126 4.32 -3.65 13.74
CA THR A 126 2.99 -3.76 14.34
C THR A 126 1.87 -3.78 13.29
N ILE A 127 2.01 -3.03 12.20
CA ILE A 127 1.06 -3.03 11.08
C ILE A 127 1.20 -4.33 10.26
N MET A 128 2.42 -4.73 9.92
CA MET A 128 2.73 -5.89 9.08
C MET A 128 2.58 -7.25 9.80
N GLY A 129 2.54 -7.29 11.13
CA GLY A 129 2.45 -8.52 11.92
C GLY A 129 3.76 -9.34 11.94
N ILE A 130 4.91 -8.66 11.92
CA ILE A 130 6.25 -9.27 11.90
C ILE A 130 7.16 -8.68 12.99
N LYS A 131 8.39 -9.18 13.13
CA LYS A 131 9.39 -8.58 14.04
C LYS A 131 10.00 -7.31 13.42
N GLU A 132 10.37 -6.35 14.24
CA GLU A 132 11.04 -5.10 13.82
C GLU A 132 12.29 -5.34 12.96
N ALA A 133 13.18 -6.26 13.38
CA ALA A 133 14.35 -6.65 12.60
C ALA A 133 13.98 -7.23 11.20
N THR A 134 12.80 -7.83 11.05
CA THR A 134 12.30 -8.34 9.77
C THR A 134 11.81 -7.22 8.86
N VAL A 135 11.31 -6.09 9.40
CA VAL A 135 11.05 -4.87 8.60
C VAL A 135 12.36 -4.34 8.03
N GLY A 136 13.41 -4.22 8.85
CA GLY A 136 14.73 -3.75 8.41
C GLY A 136 15.33 -4.63 7.31
N PHE A 137 15.18 -5.95 7.42
CA PHE A 137 15.54 -6.90 6.36
C PHE A 137 14.75 -6.66 5.06
N HIS A 138 13.43 -6.46 5.15
CA HIS A 138 12.60 -6.20 3.96
C HIS A 138 12.94 -4.85 3.30
N VAL A 139 13.23 -3.80 4.07
CA VAL A 139 13.74 -2.52 3.56
C VAL A 139 15.10 -2.70 2.88
N HIS A 140 16.01 -3.49 3.44
CA HIS A 140 17.31 -3.78 2.84
C HIS A 140 17.16 -4.49 1.48
N GLU A 141 16.40 -5.58 1.43
CA GLU A 141 16.19 -6.32 0.18
C GLU A 141 15.41 -5.51 -0.85
N ALA A 142 14.47 -4.65 -0.44
CA ALA A 142 13.83 -3.70 -1.35
C ALA A 142 14.85 -2.77 -2.01
N ARG A 143 15.76 -2.15 -1.23
CA ARG A 143 16.83 -1.28 -1.76
C ARG A 143 17.82 -2.01 -2.65
N LYS A 144 18.04 -3.31 -2.43
CA LYS A 144 18.84 -4.17 -3.32
C LYS A 144 18.12 -4.44 -4.64
N THR A 145 16.83 -4.77 -4.60
CA THR A 145 16.00 -4.98 -5.81
C THR A 145 15.88 -3.70 -6.64
N LEU A 146 15.60 -2.56 -6.02
CA LEU A 146 15.45 -1.27 -6.72
C LEU A 146 16.73 -0.84 -7.45
N ARG A 147 17.92 -1.09 -6.87
CA ARG A 147 19.23 -0.85 -7.53
C ARG A 147 19.53 -1.76 -8.72
N GLY A 148 18.70 -2.78 -8.97
CA GLY A 148 18.76 -3.60 -10.18
C GLY A 148 17.68 -3.25 -11.22
N LEU A 149 16.80 -2.29 -10.90
CA LEU A 149 15.67 -1.85 -11.75
C LEU A 149 15.80 -0.39 -12.22
N LEU A 150 16.69 0.39 -11.59
CA LEU A 150 17.02 1.78 -11.85
C LEU A 150 18.52 1.92 -12.10
#